data_AF-A0A2G9TYW7-F1
#
_entry.id   AF-A0A2G9TYW7-F1
#
_cell.length_a   1.000
_cell.length_b   1.000
_cell.length_c   1.000
_cell.angle_alpha   90.00
_cell.angle_beta   90.00
_cell.angle_gamma   90.00
#
_symmetry.space_group_name_H-M   'P 1'
#
loop_
_entity.id
_entity.type
_entity.pdbx_description
1 polymer ?
#
loop_
_entity_poly.entity_id
_entity_poly.type
_entity_poly.pdbx_seq_one_letter_code
_entity_poly.pdbx_strand_id
1 'polypeptide(L)'
;GKDYVIECSALTNQKYSLKFSYNDASPANVRIPDEEKIRSSYFLNNMVMSSDAQLYCTAVVNVSGWSGSDKVFRLNPTQSYYLLLASGNTDAKG
;
A
#
# COMPACT_ATOMS: atom_id res chain seq x y z
N GLY A 1 -14.89 -1.37 4.72
CA GLY A 1 -14.29 -2.34 5.65
C GLY A 1 -13.50 -3.46 4.97
N LYS A 2 -13.63 -3.65 3.64
CA LYS A 2 -12.86 -4.62 2.84
C LYS A 2 -12.12 -3.91 1.69
N ASP A 3 -11.58 -2.74 2.01
CA ASP A 3 -11.11 -1.80 1.01
C ASP A 3 -9.63 -2.04 0.73
N TYR A 4 -9.26 -1.91 -0.54
CA TYR A 4 -7.87 -1.83 -0.96
C TYR A 4 -7.35 -0.43 -0.67
N VAL A 5 -6.23 -0.33 0.01
CA VAL A 5 -5.63 0.94 0.43
C VAL A 5 -4.17 1.00 0.03
N ILE A 6 -3.71 2.23 -0.22
CA ILE A 6 -2.30 2.54 -0.30
C ILE A 6 -1.89 3.03 1.08
N GLU A 7 -0.88 2.39 1.66
CA GLU A 7 -0.44 2.64 3.02
C GLU A 7 0.97 3.21 3.05
N CYS A 8 1.11 4.34 3.74
CA CYS A 8 2.38 4.97 4.07
C CYS A 8 2.69 4.69 5.55
N SER A 9 3.59 3.75 5.82
CA SER A 9 3.74 3.13 7.15
C SER A 9 5.04 3.50 7.85
N ALA A 10 4.93 3.72 9.16
CA ALA A 10 6.05 3.78 10.10
C ALA A 10 5.93 2.65 11.15
N LEU A 11 6.38 1.45 10.79
CA LEU A 11 6.33 0.29 11.68
C LEU A 11 7.58 0.26 12.60
N THR A 12 7.38 -0.08 13.87
CA THR A 12 8.46 -0.23 14.85
C THR A 12 9.51 -1.23 14.34
N ASN A 13 10.78 -0.83 14.37
CA ASN A 13 11.93 -1.63 13.89
C ASN A 13 11.89 -2.01 12.39
N GLN A 14 11.11 -1.32 11.57
CA GLN A 14 11.14 -1.48 10.11
C GLN A 14 11.44 -0.14 9.43
N LYS A 15 11.92 -0.20 8.19
CA LYS A 15 12.06 0.99 7.36
C LYS A 15 10.67 1.53 7.03
N TYR A 16 10.56 2.85 6.95
CA TYR A 16 9.35 3.48 6.39
C TYR A 16 9.07 2.93 5.00
N SER A 17 7.79 2.78 4.67
CA SER A 17 7.40 2.15 3.39
C SER A 17 6.10 2.70 2.85
N LEU A 18 5.98 2.68 1.53
CA LEU A 18 4.72 2.84 0.80
C LEU A 18 4.37 1.48 0.20
N LYS A 19 3.21 0.91 0.56
CA LYS A 19 2.82 -0.44 0.15
C LYS A 19 1.33 -0.50 -0.19
N PHE A 20 0.93 -1.51 -0.96
CA PHE A 20 -0.48 -1.88 -1.06
C PHE A 20 -0.85 -2.76 0.13
N SER A 21 -1.99 -2.48 0.73
CA SER A 21 -2.62 -3.35 1.73
C SER A 21 -4.13 -3.42 1.48
N TYR A 22 -4.79 -4.34 2.14
CA TYR A 22 -6.25 -4.49 2.04
C TYR A 22 -6.82 -4.84 3.40
N ASN A 23 -8.05 -4.41 3.65
CA ASN A 23 -8.80 -4.86 4.81
C ASN A 23 -9.54 -6.17 4.48
N ASP A 24 -9.53 -7.15 5.38
CA ASP A 24 -10.30 -8.38 5.23
C ASP A 24 -11.71 -8.29 5.87
N ALA A 25 -12.39 -9.43 6.07
CA ALA A 25 -13.73 -9.44 6.67
C ALA A 25 -13.77 -9.04 8.16
N SER A 26 -12.62 -8.97 8.84
CA SER A 26 -12.48 -8.67 10.27
C SER A 26 -11.78 -7.33 10.51
N PRO A 27 -12.21 -6.28 9.78
CA PRO A 27 -11.43 -5.11 9.33
C PRO A 27 -9.96 -5.06 9.77
N ALA A 28 -9.20 -6.12 9.52
CA ALA A 28 -7.77 -6.14 9.80
C ALA A 28 -7.05 -5.67 8.54
N ASN A 29 -6.09 -4.76 8.68
CA ASN A 29 -5.16 -4.48 7.61
C ASN A 29 -4.33 -5.75 7.40
N VAL A 30 -4.23 -6.21 6.16
CA VAL A 30 -3.52 -7.44 5.83
C VAL A 30 -2.39 -7.15 4.87
N ARG A 31 -1.20 -7.64 5.21
CA ARG A 31 -0.04 -7.63 4.32
C ARG A 31 -0.24 -8.62 3.17
N ILE A 32 0.05 -8.18 1.96
CA ILE A 32 0.12 -9.06 0.78
C ILE A 32 1.43 -9.88 0.89
N PRO A 33 1.38 -11.22 0.92
CA PRO A 33 2.59 -12.04 1.00
C PRO A 33 3.55 -11.76 -0.16
N ASP A 34 4.86 -11.74 0.13
CA ASP A 34 5.95 -11.50 -0.83
C ASP A 34 5.91 -10.15 -1.60
N GLU A 35 4.94 -9.28 -1.32
CA GLU A 35 4.77 -7.94 -1.92
C GLU A 35 6.04 -7.11 -1.84
N GLU A 36 6.78 -7.23 -0.74
CA GLU A 36 8.02 -6.49 -0.52
C GLU A 36 9.12 -6.79 -1.55
N LYS A 37 9.13 -8.01 -2.11
CA LYS A 37 10.15 -8.45 -3.09
C LYS A 37 9.89 -7.86 -4.48
N ILE A 38 8.65 -7.46 -4.74
CA ILE A 38 8.18 -6.97 -6.03
C ILE A 38 7.79 -5.49 -5.99
N ARG A 39 7.79 -4.86 -4.82
CA ARG A 39 7.27 -3.49 -4.59
C ARG A 39 7.81 -2.45 -5.55
N SER A 40 9.10 -2.55 -5.87
CA SER A 40 9.78 -1.67 -6.84
C SER A 40 9.27 -1.82 -8.28
N SER A 41 8.53 -2.87 -8.62
CA SER A 41 7.94 -3.07 -9.94
C SER A 41 6.66 -2.26 -10.19
N TYR A 42 5.99 -1.78 -9.12
CA TYR A 42 4.79 -0.96 -9.25
C TYR A 42 4.77 0.33 -8.45
N PHE A 43 5.67 0.53 -7.48
CA PHE A 43 5.94 1.86 -6.92
C PHE A 43 7.25 2.41 -7.49
N LEU A 44 7.12 3.10 -8.62
CA LEU A 44 8.22 3.73 -9.34
C LEU A 44 8.51 5.12 -8.75
N ASN A 45 9.77 5.57 -8.85
CA ASN A 45 10.20 6.88 -8.33
C ASN A 45 9.72 7.14 -6.89
N ASN A 46 9.71 6.10 -6.06
CA ASN A 46 9.17 6.22 -4.72
C ASN A 46 10.10 7.06 -3.84
N MET A 47 9.49 7.88 -2.99
CA MET A 47 10.15 8.63 -1.95
C MET A 47 9.33 8.48 -0.67
N VAL A 48 10.01 8.08 0.40
CA VAL A 48 9.44 7.98 1.73
C VAL A 48 10.33 8.76 2.67
N MET A 49 9.78 9.78 3.31
CA MET A 49 10.53 10.67 4.19
C MET A 49 9.74 11.05 5.43
N SER A 50 10.44 11.26 6.53
CA SER A 50 9.88 11.82 7.76
C SER A 50 10.41 13.24 7.95
N SER A 51 9.51 14.19 8.19
CA SER A 51 9.83 15.59 8.46
C SER A 51 8.69 16.19 9.28
N ASP A 52 8.99 17.10 10.21
CA ASP A 52 7.99 17.79 11.03
C ASP A 52 7.01 16.85 11.75
N ALA A 53 7.53 15.73 12.28
CA ALA A 53 6.76 14.66 12.90
C ALA A 53 5.67 14.02 12.01
N GLN A 54 5.76 14.22 10.69
CA GLN A 54 4.87 13.65 9.68
C GLN A 54 5.64 12.70 8.75
N LEU A 55 4.94 11.68 8.27
CA LEU A 55 5.44 10.75 7.28
C LEU A 55 4.86 11.11 5.91
N TYR A 56 5.74 11.34 4.94
CA TYR A 56 5.38 11.64 3.57
C TYR A 56 5.79 10.48 2.67
N CYS A 57 4.86 10.00 1.86
CA CYS A 57 5.11 9.03 0.81
C CYS A 57 4.62 9.57 -0.53
N THR A 58 5.46 9.45 -1.55
CA THR A 58 5.08 9.69 -2.95
C THR A 58 5.64 8.59 -3.84
N ALA A 59 4.91 8.26 -4.90
CA ALA A 59 5.35 7.34 -5.92
C ALA A 59 4.54 7.53 -7.21
N VAL A 60 5.12 7.10 -8.33
CA VAL A 60 4.38 6.82 -9.55
C VAL A 60 3.93 5.37 -9.51
N VAL A 61 2.62 5.15 -9.54
CA VAL A 61 2.04 3.80 -9.46
C VAL A 61 1.90 3.19 -10.85
N ASN A 62 2.53 2.04 -11.09
CA ASN A 62 2.25 1.24 -12.27
C ASN A 62 0.90 0.51 -12.09
N VAL A 63 -0.10 0.96 -12.83
CA VAL A 63 -1.47 0.46 -12.72
C VAL A 63 -1.75 -0.80 -13.55
N SER A 64 -0.73 -1.43 -14.14
CA SER A 64 -0.89 -2.74 -14.78
C SER A 64 -1.16 -3.88 -13.79
N GLY A 65 -0.95 -3.61 -12.49
CA GLY A 65 -1.03 -4.61 -11.42
C GLY A 65 0.14 -5.58 -11.41
N TRP A 66 0.01 -6.65 -10.62
CA TRP A 66 0.96 -7.75 -10.52
C TRP A 66 0.25 -9.08 -10.78
N SER A 67 0.78 -9.92 -11.67
CA SER A 67 0.16 -11.21 -12.01
C SER A 67 0.09 -12.21 -10.85
N GLY A 68 0.92 -12.03 -9.82
CA GLY A 68 0.95 -12.90 -8.64
C GLY A 68 -0.08 -12.56 -7.56
N SER A 69 -0.82 -11.45 -7.66
CA SER A 69 -1.86 -11.10 -6.69
C SER A 69 -2.91 -10.15 -7.25
N ASP A 70 -4.18 -10.45 -6.97
CA ASP A 70 -5.32 -9.56 -7.22
C ASP A 70 -5.40 -8.40 -6.21
N LYS A 71 -4.51 -8.37 -5.21
CA LYS A 71 -4.47 -7.35 -4.16
C LYS A 71 -3.61 -6.13 -4.53
N VAL A 72 -2.75 -6.25 -5.53
CA VAL A 72 -2.02 -5.11 -6.12
C VAL A 72 -2.95 -4.41 -7.10
N PHE A 73 -3.09 -3.09 -6.98
CA PHE A 73 -4.02 -2.33 -7.80
C PHE A 73 -3.76 -2.51 -9.29
N ARG A 74 -4.81 -2.90 -10.02
CA ARG A 74 -4.84 -2.98 -11.48
C ARG A 74 -5.99 -2.13 -12.00
N LEU A 75 -5.68 -1.21 -12.91
CA LEU A 75 -6.67 -0.39 -13.57
C LEU A 75 -7.53 -1.25 -14.52
N ASN A 76 -8.83 -1.16 -14.35
CA ASN A 76 -9.86 -1.60 -15.28
C ASN A 76 -10.59 -0.35 -15.79
N PRO A 77 -10.46 0.01 -17.08
CA PRO A 77 -10.99 1.27 -17.61
C PRO A 77 -12.51 1.40 -17.56
N THR A 78 -13.25 0.31 -17.33
CA THR A 78 -14.72 0.33 -17.23
C THR A 78 -15.23 0.45 -15.79
N GLN A 79 -14.34 0.49 -14.80
CA GLN A 79 -14.67 0.57 -13.39
C GLN A 79 -14.41 1.98 -12.85
N SER A 80 -15.30 2.46 -11.98
CA SER A 80 -15.06 3.68 -11.22
C SER A 80 -14.22 3.38 -9.98
N TYR A 81 -13.27 4.27 -9.67
CA TYR A 81 -12.34 4.12 -8.55
C TYR A 81 -12.39 5.34 -7.63
N TYR A 82 -12.15 5.09 -6.34
CA TYR A 82 -11.89 6.12 -5.35
C TYR A 82 -10.52 5.86 -4.73
N LEU A 83 -9.74 6.92 -4.54
CA LEU A 83 -8.52 6.83 -3.74
C LEU A 83 -8.91 7.01 -2.27
N LEU A 84 -8.81 5.93 -1.50
CA LEU A 84 -9.05 5.95 -0.06
C LEU A 84 -7.72 6.11 0.67
N LEU A 85 -7.59 7.19 1.43
CA LEU A 85 -6.53 7.34 2.42
C LEU A 85 -7.08 6.88 3.77
N ALA A 86 -6.55 5.77 4.29
CA ALA A 86 -6.84 5.30 5.63
C ALA A 86 -5.63 5.58 6.53
N SER A 87 -5.89 6.13 7.73
CA SER A 87 -4.88 6.38 8.75
C SER A 87 -5.22 5.64 10.04
N GLY A 88 -4.23 5.04 10.68
CA GLY A 88 -4.44 4.33 11.95
C GLY A 88 -3.21 3.53 12.35
N ASN A 89 -3.34 2.80 13.46
CA ASN A 89 -2.29 1.90 13.91
C ASN A 89 -2.27 0.64 13.03
N THR A 90 -1.08 0.17 12.71
CA THR A 90 -0.78 -1.03 11.91
C THR A 90 0.41 -1.74 12.57
N ASP A 91 0.55 -3.04 12.35
CA ASP A 91 1.71 -3.80 12.82
C ASP A 91 2.45 -4.52 11.67
N ALA A 92 3.44 -5.35 12.01
CA ALA A 92 4.24 -6.07 11.03
C ALA A 92 3.42 -6.97 10.08
N LYS A 93 2.23 -7.41 10.50
CA LYS A 93 1.32 -8.30 9.78
C LYS A 93 0.34 -7.55 8.85
N GLY A 94 0.34 -6.21 8.91
CA GLY A 94 -0.73 -5.39 8.38
C GLY A 94 -1.52 -4.81 9.54
#